data_AF-A0A2G9N3S3-F1
#
_entry.id   AF-A0A2G9N3S3-F1
#
_cell.length_a   1.000
_cell.length_b   1.000
_cell.length_c   1.000
_cell.angle_alpha   90.00
_cell.angle_beta   90.00
_cell.angle_gamma   90.00
#
_symmetry.space_group_name_H-M   'P 1'
#
loop_
_entity.id
_entity.type
_entity.pdbx_description
1 polymer ?
#
loop_
_entity_poly.entity_id
_entity_poly.type
_entity_poly.pdbx_seq_one_letter_code
_entity_poly.pdbx_strand_id
1 'polypeptide(L)'
;MVRTEDAVIARYEHAGEKFEMLVDPYLAMDLKHGLKINFDDLLAIDTVFKDAHKGEEKNPESLAKVFGTTDAFKIIAKIIAEGEVQLTTEQRREMTEKKRKEIVQFLARNAINPQTKTPHPAQRIENVLTEIKFHADIGKSVNDQVMDALKEIKKILPISLEKLKIAIKVPAQFSGKAPSILRKYDIQKEEWLNDGSYVVMVEVPAGVKQDLFNELNNLTHGDVETKILDN
;
A
#
# COMPACT_ATOMS: atom_id res chain seq x y z
N MET A 1 -23.07 -4.01 1.71
CA MET A 1 -23.25 -4.13 3.18
C MET A 1 -22.69 -5.46 3.68
N VAL A 2 -21.93 -5.43 4.77
CA VAL A 2 -21.42 -6.62 5.47
C VAL A 2 -22.51 -7.25 6.35
N ARG A 3 -22.43 -8.56 6.61
CA ARG A 3 -23.33 -9.22 7.54
C ARG A 3 -23.02 -8.78 8.97
N THR A 4 -24.05 -8.61 9.79
CA THR A 4 -23.90 -8.20 11.20
C THR A 4 -23.07 -9.18 12.04
N GLU A 5 -23.04 -10.46 11.66
CA GLU A 5 -22.24 -11.50 12.33
C GLU A 5 -20.73 -11.39 12.05
N ASP A 6 -20.34 -10.79 10.92
CA ASP A 6 -18.95 -10.59 10.53
C ASP A 6 -18.45 -9.16 10.89
N ALA A 7 -19.37 -8.30 11.33
CA ALA A 7 -19.10 -6.90 11.62
C ALA A 7 -18.44 -6.71 13.00
N VAL A 8 -17.57 -5.71 13.07
CA VAL A 8 -16.90 -5.29 14.31
C VAL A 8 -17.31 -3.88 14.70
N ILE A 9 -17.10 -3.52 15.96
CA ILE A 9 -17.38 -2.18 16.46
C ILE A 9 -16.22 -1.25 16.12
N ALA A 10 -16.51 -0.17 15.37
CA ALA A 10 -15.67 1.02 15.34
C ALA A 10 -16.18 2.01 16.39
N ARG A 11 -15.32 2.42 17.32
CA ARG A 11 -15.67 3.31 18.43
C ARG A 11 -14.85 4.60 18.39
N TYR A 12 -15.54 5.72 18.52
CA TYR A 12 -14.95 7.04 18.78
C TYR A 12 -15.49 7.58 20.10
N GLU A 13 -14.62 8.14 20.94
CA GLU A 13 -15.02 8.75 22.20
C GLU A 13 -14.53 10.20 22.24
N HIS A 14 -15.46 11.13 22.52
CA HIS A 14 -15.16 12.54 22.62
C HIS A 14 -15.97 13.19 23.73
N ALA A 15 -15.30 13.91 24.63
CA ALA A 15 -15.93 14.59 25.77
C ALA A 15 -16.84 13.68 26.63
N GLY A 16 -16.47 12.40 26.78
CA GLY A 16 -17.24 11.39 27.53
C GLY A 16 -18.45 10.81 26.77
N GLU A 17 -18.68 11.22 25.52
CA GLU A 17 -19.68 10.64 24.65
C GLU A 17 -19.07 9.57 23.72
N LYS A 18 -19.72 8.41 23.64
CA LYS A 18 -19.34 7.29 22.78
C LYS A 18 -20.16 7.27 21.51
N PHE A 19 -19.48 6.99 20.40
CA PHE A 19 -20.05 6.84 19.07
C PHE A 19 -19.55 5.52 18.48
N GLU A 20 -20.46 4.61 18.20
CA GLU A 20 -20.18 3.25 17.77
C GLU A 20 -20.85 2.94 16.44
N MET A 21 -20.18 2.16 15.60
CA MET A 21 -20.69 1.71 14.32
C MET A 21 -20.35 0.25 14.10
N LEU A 22 -21.23 -0.50 13.46
CA LEU A 22 -20.96 -1.87 13.02
C LEU A 22 -20.41 -1.83 11.60
N VAL A 23 -19.14 -2.20 11.46
CA VAL A 23 -18.39 -2.06 10.21
C VAL A 23 -17.70 -3.36 9.82
N ASP A 24 -17.46 -3.52 8.52
CA ASP A 24 -16.54 -4.54 8.01
C ASP A 24 -15.12 -4.23 8.50
N PRO A 25 -14.44 -5.19 9.16
CA PRO A 25 -13.12 -4.96 9.74
C PRO A 25 -12.06 -4.62 8.70
N TYR A 26 -12.08 -5.24 7.51
CA TYR A 26 -11.05 -5.03 6.50
C TYR A 26 -11.25 -3.72 5.75
N LEU A 27 -12.49 -3.41 5.36
CA LEU A 27 -12.83 -2.13 4.72
C LEU A 27 -12.61 -0.95 5.67
N ALA A 28 -12.89 -1.12 6.97
CA ALA A 28 -12.58 -0.12 7.99
C ALA A 28 -11.08 0.18 8.05
N MET A 29 -10.24 -0.86 8.01
CA MET A 29 -8.79 -0.69 7.97
C MET A 29 -8.31 -0.04 6.66
N ASP A 30 -8.90 -0.40 5.52
CA ASP A 30 -8.57 0.21 4.23
C ASP A 30 -8.90 1.71 4.23
N LEU A 31 -10.08 2.10 4.73
CA LEU A 31 -10.46 3.50 4.91
C LEU A 31 -9.51 4.23 5.86
N LYS A 32 -9.11 3.58 6.97
CA LYS A 32 -8.15 4.14 7.93
C LYS A 32 -6.78 4.40 7.30
N HIS A 33 -6.37 3.61 6.32
CA HIS A 33 -5.16 3.82 5.52
C HIS A 33 -5.32 4.84 4.38
N GLY A 34 -6.50 5.47 4.24
CA GLY A 34 -6.79 6.44 3.19
C GLY A 34 -7.08 5.81 1.83
N LEU A 35 -7.38 4.51 1.77
CA LEU A 35 -7.86 3.87 0.56
C LEU A 35 -9.32 4.27 0.30
N LYS A 36 -9.65 4.41 -0.98
CA LYS A 36 -11.04 4.66 -1.40
C LYS A 36 -11.83 3.37 -1.29
N ILE A 37 -12.91 3.42 -0.53
CA ILE A 37 -13.84 2.30 -0.36
C ILE A 37 -15.26 2.73 -0.69
N ASN A 38 -16.13 1.74 -0.92
CA ASN A 38 -17.57 1.96 -0.96
C ASN A 38 -18.13 1.93 0.47
N PHE A 39 -18.76 3.02 0.90
CA PHE A 39 -19.33 3.13 2.25
C PHE A 39 -20.54 2.21 2.45
N ASP A 40 -21.29 1.91 1.38
CA ASP A 40 -22.42 0.98 1.44
C ASP A 40 -21.96 -0.46 1.76
N ASP A 41 -20.70 -0.78 1.46
CA ASP A 41 -20.09 -2.07 1.77
C ASP A 41 -19.43 -2.09 3.15
N LEU A 42 -19.04 -0.93 3.65
CA LEU A 42 -18.43 -0.77 4.97
C LEU A 42 -19.42 -1.08 6.09
N LEU A 43 -20.64 -0.55 6.03
CA LEU A 43 -21.56 -0.60 7.16
C LEU A 43 -22.39 -1.88 7.14
N ALA A 44 -22.55 -2.48 8.32
CA ALA A 44 -23.54 -3.53 8.54
C ALA A 44 -24.94 -2.92 8.73
N ILE A 45 -25.00 -1.75 9.37
CA ILE A 45 -26.21 -0.96 9.62
C ILE A 45 -25.84 0.51 9.45
N ASP A 46 -26.62 1.26 8.68
CA ASP A 46 -26.41 2.70 8.43
C ASP A 46 -26.87 3.57 9.61
N THR A 47 -26.29 3.31 10.79
CA THR A 47 -26.66 3.96 12.05
C THR A 47 -25.43 4.15 12.93
N VAL A 48 -25.35 5.32 13.59
CA VAL A 48 -24.38 5.56 14.67
C VAL A 48 -25.05 5.29 16.02
N PHE A 49 -24.45 4.42 16.80
CA PHE A 49 -24.94 4.00 18.10
C PHE A 49 -24.18 4.70 19.23
N LYS A 50 -24.83 4.81 20.38
CA LYS A 50 -24.19 5.02 21.68
C LYS A 50 -23.65 3.71 22.23
N ASP A 51 -24.39 2.62 22.01
CA ASP A 51 -24.02 1.24 22.36
C ASP A 51 -24.60 0.30 21.28
N ALA A 52 -23.75 -0.21 20.41
CA ALA A 52 -24.15 -1.04 19.26
C ALA A 52 -24.70 -2.41 19.71
N HIS A 53 -24.24 -2.95 20.83
CA HIS A 53 -24.74 -4.23 21.35
C HIS A 53 -26.15 -4.13 21.90
N LYS A 54 -26.51 -2.96 22.45
CA LYS A 54 -27.87 -2.70 22.97
C LYS A 54 -28.82 -2.10 21.93
N GLY A 55 -28.31 -1.73 20.76
CA GLY A 55 -29.08 -1.01 19.74
C GLY A 55 -29.49 0.40 20.19
N GLU A 56 -28.74 1.01 21.12
CA GLU A 56 -29.02 2.38 21.58
C GLU A 56 -28.46 3.37 20.55
N GLU A 57 -29.33 4.02 19.77
CA GLU A 57 -28.92 4.98 18.75
C GLU A 57 -28.48 6.33 19.34
N LYS A 58 -27.57 7.02 18.63
CA LYS A 58 -27.22 8.41 18.95
C LYS A 58 -28.26 9.36 18.37
N ASN A 59 -28.63 10.38 19.15
CA ASN A 59 -29.50 11.43 18.63
C ASN A 59 -28.74 12.31 17.60
N PRO A 60 -29.43 12.82 16.57
CA PRO A 60 -28.80 13.68 15.57
C PRO A 60 -28.15 14.96 16.14
N GLU A 61 -28.71 15.49 17.22
CA GLU A 61 -28.18 16.69 17.89
C GLU A 61 -26.79 16.47 18.50
N SER A 62 -26.55 15.32 19.14
CA SER A 62 -25.22 14.95 19.65
C SER A 62 -24.21 14.81 18.51
N LEU A 63 -24.62 14.18 17.40
CA LEU A 63 -23.77 14.03 16.22
C LEU A 63 -23.37 15.40 15.66
N ALA A 64 -24.33 16.30 15.45
CA ALA A 64 -24.05 17.65 14.97
C ALA A 64 -23.14 18.44 15.92
N LYS A 65 -23.33 18.29 17.24
CA LYS A 65 -22.53 18.98 18.26
C LYS A 65 -21.08 18.51 18.28
N VAL A 66 -20.83 17.20 18.15
CA VAL A 66 -19.47 16.63 18.24
C VAL A 66 -18.74 16.67 16.91
N PHE A 67 -19.42 16.35 15.81
CA PHE A 67 -18.81 16.26 14.48
C PHE A 67 -18.89 17.57 13.69
N GLY A 68 -19.73 18.53 14.11
CA GLY A 68 -19.93 19.80 13.42
C GLY A 68 -20.65 19.66 12.07
N THR A 69 -21.20 18.48 11.79
CA THR A 69 -21.84 18.11 10.52
C THR A 69 -22.92 17.05 10.77
N THR A 70 -23.92 17.00 9.89
CA THR A 70 -24.93 15.92 9.83
C THR A 70 -24.70 14.97 8.66
N ASP A 71 -23.65 15.20 7.88
CA ASP A 71 -23.22 14.33 6.79
C ASP A 71 -22.69 13.01 7.36
N ALA A 72 -23.42 11.92 7.09
CA ALA A 72 -23.09 10.58 7.57
C ALA A 72 -21.69 10.14 7.14
N PHE A 73 -21.29 10.38 5.88
CA PHE A 73 -19.98 9.97 5.37
C PHE A 73 -18.83 10.64 6.11
N LYS A 74 -18.97 11.94 6.40
CA LYS A 74 -17.96 12.67 7.18
C LYS A 74 -17.85 12.16 8.61
N ILE A 75 -18.99 11.83 9.23
CA ILE A 75 -19.03 11.26 10.58
C ILE A 75 -18.34 9.89 10.57
N ILE A 76 -18.71 8.99 9.66
CA ILE A 76 -18.13 7.65 9.51
C ILE A 76 -16.62 7.74 9.31
N ALA A 77 -16.18 8.55 8.35
CA ALA A 77 -14.76 8.71 8.05
C ALA A 77 -13.97 9.19 9.28
N LYS A 78 -14.54 10.14 10.06
CA LYS A 78 -13.92 10.61 11.28
C LYS A 78 -13.86 9.55 12.39
N ILE A 79 -14.95 8.79 12.60
CA ILE A 79 -14.98 7.70 13.58
C ILE A 79 -13.92 6.64 13.25
N ILE A 80 -13.76 6.26 11.98
CA ILE A 80 -12.78 5.26 11.56
C ILE A 80 -11.33 5.78 11.65
N ALA A 81 -11.10 7.00 11.20
CA ALA A 81 -9.77 7.61 11.16
C ALA A 81 -9.23 7.90 12.57
N GLU A 82 -10.04 8.53 13.43
CA GLU A 82 -9.62 8.98 14.77
C GLU A 82 -9.99 7.99 15.90
N GLY A 83 -10.93 7.08 15.65
CA GLY A 83 -11.37 6.09 16.63
C GLY A 83 -10.59 4.78 16.59
N GLU A 84 -11.13 3.78 17.30
CA GLU A 84 -10.60 2.43 17.41
C GLU A 84 -11.53 1.42 16.74
N VAL A 85 -10.96 0.56 15.88
CA VAL A 85 -11.66 -0.59 15.30
C VAL A 85 -11.39 -1.82 16.17
N GLN A 86 -12.42 -2.36 16.79
CA GLN A 86 -12.32 -3.44 17.78
C GLN A 86 -12.25 -4.81 17.11
N LEU A 87 -11.06 -5.17 16.65
CA LEU A 87 -10.79 -6.45 16.02
C LEU A 87 -10.77 -7.60 17.04
N THR A 88 -11.26 -8.77 16.62
CA THR A 88 -11.04 -10.01 17.38
C THR A 88 -9.55 -10.38 17.39
N THR A 89 -9.13 -11.23 18.34
CA THR A 89 -7.74 -11.72 18.41
C THR A 89 -7.31 -12.41 17.11
N GLU A 90 -8.20 -13.18 16.49
CA GLU A 90 -7.94 -13.90 15.25
C GLU A 90 -7.79 -12.95 14.06
N GLN A 91 -8.74 -12.01 13.88
CA GLN A 91 -8.67 -10.99 12.83
C GLN A 91 -7.42 -10.12 12.96
N ARG A 92 -7.08 -9.71 14.19
CA ARG A 92 -5.86 -8.95 14.46
C ARG A 92 -4.63 -9.73 14.03
N ARG A 93 -4.52 -11.00 14.42
CA ARG A 93 -3.40 -11.86 14.05
C ARG A 93 -3.29 -12.01 12.53
N GLU A 94 -4.40 -12.33 11.86
CA GLU A 94 -4.44 -12.51 10.41
C GLU A 94 -3.99 -11.24 9.68
N MET A 95 -4.52 -10.07 10.08
CA MET A 95 -4.15 -8.79 9.46
C MET A 95 -2.70 -8.42 9.72
N THR A 96 -2.18 -8.64 10.93
CA THR A 96 -0.74 -8.44 11.23
C THR A 96 0.13 -9.35 10.36
N GLU A 97 -0.21 -10.63 10.23
CA GLU A 97 0.54 -11.58 9.40
C GLU A 97 0.47 -11.20 7.91
N LYS A 98 -0.71 -10.81 7.41
CA LYS A 98 -0.90 -10.31 6.04
C LYS A 98 -0.05 -9.06 5.78
N LYS A 99 -0.12 -8.07 6.68
CA LYS A 99 0.66 -6.82 6.59
C LYS A 99 2.17 -7.09 6.60
N ARG A 100 2.62 -8.01 7.45
CA ARG A 100 4.01 -8.45 7.49
C ARG A 100 4.45 -9.06 6.15
N LYS A 101 3.62 -9.93 5.54
CA LYS A 101 3.90 -10.50 4.21
C LYS A 101 3.94 -9.43 3.12
N GLU A 102 3.06 -8.43 3.16
CA GLU A 102 3.06 -7.28 2.25
C GLU A 102 4.39 -6.50 2.34
N ILE A 103 4.88 -6.22 3.55
CA ILE A 103 6.17 -5.56 3.79
C ILE A 103 7.33 -6.39 3.22
N VAL A 104 7.35 -7.71 3.48
CA VAL A 104 8.37 -8.62 2.94
C VAL A 104 8.37 -8.61 1.42
N GLN A 105 7.20 -8.75 0.79
CA GLN A 105 7.05 -8.73 -0.66
C GLN A 105 7.52 -7.40 -1.26
N PHE A 106 7.13 -6.28 -0.63
CA PHE A 106 7.55 -4.95 -1.07
C PHE A 106 9.07 -4.81 -1.04
N LEU A 107 9.71 -5.16 0.07
CA LEU A 107 11.15 -5.06 0.21
C LEU A 107 11.89 -6.00 -0.75
N ALA A 108 11.39 -7.23 -0.94
CA ALA A 108 12.01 -8.19 -1.86
C ALA A 108 12.01 -7.68 -3.31
N ARG A 109 10.94 -6.99 -3.72
CA ARG A 109 10.80 -6.45 -5.08
C ARG A 109 11.53 -5.13 -5.29
N ASN A 110 11.58 -4.27 -4.27
CA ASN A 110 12.04 -2.89 -4.46
C ASN A 110 13.44 -2.63 -3.88
N ALA A 111 13.88 -3.41 -2.89
CA ALA A 111 15.14 -3.17 -2.20
C ALA A 111 16.27 -4.05 -2.74
N ILE A 112 17.49 -3.51 -2.70
CA ILE A 112 18.70 -4.19 -3.14
C ILE A 112 19.77 -4.20 -2.05
N ASN A 113 20.72 -5.13 -2.18
CA ASN A 113 22.00 -5.01 -1.51
C ASN A 113 22.85 -3.93 -2.21
N PRO A 114 23.22 -2.82 -1.55
CA PRO A 114 24.01 -1.76 -2.17
C PRO A 114 25.43 -2.21 -2.58
N GLN A 115 25.95 -3.29 -2.00
CA GLN A 115 27.29 -3.81 -2.31
C GLN A 115 27.30 -4.65 -3.59
N THR A 116 26.30 -5.53 -3.77
CA THR A 116 26.23 -6.44 -4.93
C THR A 116 25.29 -5.94 -6.03
N LYS A 117 24.50 -4.90 -5.74
CA LYS A 117 23.46 -4.34 -6.62
C LYS A 117 22.40 -5.37 -7.06
N THR A 118 22.13 -6.36 -6.21
CA THR A 118 21.14 -7.43 -6.44
C THR A 118 20.01 -7.37 -5.40
N PRO A 119 18.78 -7.80 -5.76
CA PRO A 119 17.68 -7.92 -4.80
C PRO A 119 17.96 -8.95 -3.71
N HIS A 120 17.27 -8.82 -2.58
CA HIS A 120 17.27 -9.84 -1.52
C HIS A 120 16.08 -10.79 -1.69
N PRO A 121 16.26 -12.12 -1.58
CA PRO A 121 15.14 -13.06 -1.58
C PRO A 121 14.16 -12.77 -0.44
N ALA A 122 12.86 -12.96 -0.69
CA ALA A 122 11.80 -12.73 0.31
C ALA A 122 12.05 -13.48 1.63
N GLN A 123 12.45 -14.75 1.56
CA GLN A 123 12.77 -15.55 2.75
C GLN A 123 13.89 -14.93 3.59
N ARG A 124 14.89 -14.30 2.95
CA ARG A 124 16.00 -13.67 3.68
C ARG A 124 15.50 -12.45 4.46
N ILE A 125 14.62 -11.66 3.87
CA ILE A 125 14.01 -10.49 4.52
C ILE A 125 13.10 -10.94 5.66
N GLU A 126 12.29 -11.98 5.45
CA GLU A 126 11.42 -12.55 6.47
C GLU A 126 12.19 -13.07 7.69
N ASN A 127 13.31 -13.76 7.46
CA ASN A 127 14.19 -14.23 8.53
C ASN A 127 14.75 -13.07 9.35
N VAL A 128 15.20 -11.99 8.69
CA VAL A 128 15.72 -10.80 9.39
C VAL A 128 14.61 -10.10 10.19
N LEU A 129 13.41 -9.95 9.62
CA LEU A 129 12.26 -9.38 10.35
C LEU A 129 11.88 -10.22 11.58
N THR A 130 12.12 -11.53 11.55
CA THR A 130 11.89 -12.42 12.70
C THR A 130 12.98 -12.24 13.75
N GLU A 131 14.24 -12.16 13.33
CA GLU A 131 15.40 -11.94 14.20
C GLU A 131 15.29 -10.64 14.99
N ILE A 132 14.91 -9.53 14.32
CA ILE A 132 14.70 -8.23 14.98
C ILE A 132 13.36 -8.13 15.71
N LYS A 133 12.54 -9.20 15.71
CA LYS A 133 11.20 -9.25 16.30
C LYS A 133 10.31 -8.09 15.84
N PHE A 134 10.38 -7.75 14.55
CA PHE A 134 9.58 -6.66 13.99
C PHE A 134 8.09 -6.98 14.12
N HIS A 135 7.32 -6.05 14.68
CA HIS A 135 5.87 -6.17 14.80
C HIS A 135 5.18 -5.26 13.78
N ALA A 136 4.38 -5.84 12.90
CA ALA A 136 3.61 -5.07 11.92
C ALA A 136 2.38 -4.44 12.60
N ASP A 137 2.26 -3.13 12.48
CA ASP A 137 1.14 -2.35 12.98
C ASP A 137 0.01 -2.35 11.96
N ILE A 138 -1.18 -2.79 12.36
CA ILE A 138 -2.32 -2.87 11.45
C ILE A 138 -2.84 -1.47 11.09
N GLY A 139 -2.64 -0.45 11.94
CA GLY A 139 -3.14 0.91 11.73
C GLY A 139 -2.25 1.81 10.88
N LYS A 140 -1.06 1.34 10.51
CA LYS A 140 -0.12 2.09 9.65
C LYS A 140 -0.11 1.55 8.24
N SER A 141 0.10 2.44 7.28
CA SER A 141 0.27 2.04 5.89
C SER A 141 1.49 1.13 5.70
N VAL A 142 1.49 0.32 4.63
CA VAL A 142 2.64 -0.54 4.29
C VAL A 142 3.88 0.32 4.03
N ASN A 143 3.73 1.45 3.34
CA ASN A 143 4.84 2.31 2.97
C ASN A 143 5.55 2.91 4.20
N ASP A 144 4.79 3.37 5.19
CA ASP A 144 5.37 3.93 6.42
C ASP A 144 6.15 2.85 7.18
N GLN A 145 5.56 1.66 7.29
CA GLN A 145 6.20 0.54 7.98
C GLN A 145 7.40 -0.04 7.25
N VAL A 146 7.42 0.01 5.91
CA VAL A 146 8.59 -0.35 5.11
C VAL A 146 9.78 0.54 5.48
N MET A 147 9.57 1.84 5.66
CA MET A 147 10.64 2.77 6.04
C MET A 147 11.15 2.52 7.46
N ASP A 148 10.26 2.19 8.39
CA ASP A 148 10.64 1.82 9.76
C ASP A 148 11.38 0.47 9.80
N ALA A 149 10.87 -0.54 9.07
CA ALA A 149 11.52 -1.83 8.92
C ALA A 149 12.93 -1.69 8.31
N LEU A 150 13.10 -0.85 7.28
CA LEU A 150 14.40 -0.61 6.65
C LEU A 150 15.45 -0.07 7.62
N LYS A 151 15.07 0.84 8.52
CA LYS A 151 16.01 1.39 9.52
C LYS A 151 16.55 0.31 10.44
N GLU A 152 15.70 -0.64 10.83
CA GLU A 152 16.08 -1.74 11.71
C GLU A 152 16.83 -2.84 10.95
N ILE A 153 16.36 -3.24 9.76
CA ILE A 153 17.02 -4.24 8.92
C ILE A 153 18.46 -3.80 8.56
N LYS A 154 18.68 -2.51 8.28
CA LYS A 154 20.00 -1.95 7.94
C LYS A 154 21.09 -2.23 8.97
N LYS A 155 20.73 -2.49 10.23
CA LYS A 155 21.69 -2.81 11.30
C LYS A 155 22.29 -4.21 11.15
N ILE A 156 21.62 -5.11 10.42
CA ILE A 156 22.01 -6.53 10.27
C ILE A 156 22.28 -6.88 8.80
N LEU A 157 21.51 -6.31 7.88
CA LEU A 157 21.55 -6.63 6.46
C LEU A 157 21.73 -5.34 5.63
N PRO A 158 22.76 -5.24 4.76
CA PRO A 158 22.89 -4.11 3.85
C PRO A 158 21.72 -4.12 2.86
N ILE A 159 20.81 -3.14 3.02
CA ILE A 159 19.60 -3.00 2.22
C ILE A 159 19.34 -1.53 1.90
N SER A 160 18.96 -1.23 0.67
CA SER A 160 18.62 0.13 0.23
C SER A 160 17.50 0.12 -0.80
N LEU A 161 16.64 1.16 -0.75
CA LEU A 161 15.67 1.48 -1.79
C LEU A 161 16.31 2.50 -2.73
N GLU A 162 17.18 2.03 -3.62
CA GLU A 162 17.77 2.87 -4.67
C GLU A 162 16.85 2.87 -5.89
N LYS A 163 16.66 4.05 -6.50
CA LYS A 163 16.04 4.17 -7.82
C LYS A 163 17.15 4.37 -8.86
N LEU A 164 16.97 3.75 -10.02
CA LEU A 164 17.88 3.84 -11.15
C LEU A 164 17.19 4.57 -12.30
N LYS A 165 17.93 5.43 -12.99
CA LYS A 165 17.50 6.00 -14.27
C LYS A 165 18.06 5.14 -15.39
N ILE A 166 17.19 4.66 -16.26
CA ILE A 166 17.56 3.77 -17.36
C ILE A 166 17.11 4.43 -18.66
N ALA A 167 18.06 4.69 -19.55
CA ALA A 167 17.79 5.06 -20.93
C ALA A 167 17.60 3.79 -21.76
N ILE A 168 16.51 3.72 -22.51
CA ILE A 168 16.10 2.57 -23.30
C ILE A 168 15.85 3.06 -24.71
N LYS A 169 16.47 2.42 -25.70
CA LYS A 169 16.21 2.64 -27.12
C LYS A 169 15.64 1.37 -27.72
N VAL A 170 14.42 1.49 -28.24
CA VAL A 170 13.68 0.41 -28.89
C VAL A 170 13.68 0.64 -30.41
N PRO A 171 14.06 -0.37 -31.22
CA PRO A 171 14.04 -0.26 -32.68
C PRO A 171 12.64 0.04 -33.25
N ALA A 172 12.60 0.66 -34.43
CA ALA A 172 11.35 1.04 -35.11
C ALA A 172 10.36 -0.12 -35.33
N GLN A 173 10.86 -1.36 -35.41
CA GLN A 173 10.05 -2.56 -35.59
C GLN A 173 9.16 -2.86 -34.38
N PHE A 174 9.58 -2.45 -33.17
CA PHE A 174 8.90 -2.76 -31.90
C PHE A 174 8.38 -1.50 -31.17
N SER A 175 8.71 -0.32 -31.68
CA SER A 175 8.44 0.97 -31.07
C SER A 175 6.94 1.23 -30.84
N GLY A 176 6.05 0.71 -31.69
CA GLY A 176 4.60 0.84 -31.50
C GLY A 176 4.04 0.17 -30.24
N LYS A 177 4.69 -0.89 -29.73
CA LYS A 177 4.26 -1.65 -28.54
C LYS A 177 5.01 -1.27 -27.26
N ALA A 178 6.19 -0.67 -27.39
CA ALA A 178 7.04 -0.33 -26.26
C ALA A 178 6.40 0.66 -25.26
N PRO A 179 5.72 1.75 -25.67
CA PRO A 179 5.08 2.67 -24.73
C PRO A 179 4.08 2.00 -23.79
N SER A 180 3.32 1.01 -24.26
CA SER A 180 2.33 0.30 -23.42
C SER A 180 2.98 -0.47 -22.26
N ILE A 181 4.19 -0.99 -22.48
CA ILE A 181 4.97 -1.69 -21.44
C ILE A 181 5.62 -0.67 -20.51
N LEU A 182 6.19 0.40 -21.07
CA LEU A 182 7.01 1.37 -20.36
C LEU A 182 6.21 2.37 -19.52
N ARG A 183 4.93 2.63 -19.87
CA ARG A 183 4.01 3.49 -19.10
C ARG A 183 3.68 2.96 -17.70
N LYS A 184 4.01 1.71 -17.39
CA LYS A 184 3.91 1.16 -16.03
C LYS A 184 4.96 1.75 -15.08
N TYR A 185 6.01 2.33 -15.63
CA TYR A 185 7.13 2.94 -14.90
C TYR A 185 7.07 4.46 -15.00
N ASP A 186 7.85 5.12 -14.14
CA ASP A 186 7.92 6.58 -14.12
C ASP A 186 8.77 7.10 -15.29
N ILE A 187 8.11 7.58 -16.34
CA ILE A 187 8.76 8.09 -17.55
C ILE A 187 9.25 9.52 -17.29
N GLN A 188 10.56 9.72 -17.38
CA GLN A 188 11.20 11.02 -17.21
C GLN A 188 11.26 11.79 -18.54
N LYS A 189 11.59 11.10 -19.64
CA LYS A 189 11.66 11.66 -20.99
C LYS A 189 11.32 10.59 -22.01
N GLU A 190 10.61 10.94 -23.07
CA GLU A 190 10.34 10.08 -24.23
C GLU A 190 10.51 10.86 -25.53
N GLU A 191 11.11 10.24 -26.54
CA GLU A 191 11.35 10.85 -27.85
C GLU A 191 11.31 9.77 -28.96
N TRP A 192 10.71 10.14 -30.10
CA TRP A 192 10.78 9.35 -31.32
C TRP A 192 11.87 9.93 -32.21
N LEU A 193 12.85 9.11 -32.59
CA LEU A 193 13.93 9.52 -33.47
C LEU A 193 13.49 9.46 -34.93
N ASN A 194 14.23 10.19 -35.79
CA ASN A 194 13.97 10.25 -37.23
C ASN A 194 14.10 8.89 -37.94
N ASP A 195 14.78 7.92 -37.33
CA ASP A 195 14.90 6.55 -37.82
C ASP A 195 13.71 5.66 -37.40
N GLY A 196 12.70 6.22 -36.74
CA GLY A 196 11.52 5.53 -36.23
C GLY A 196 11.75 4.78 -34.91
N SER A 197 12.97 4.82 -34.36
CA SER A 197 13.25 4.24 -33.05
C SER A 197 12.66 5.10 -31.92
N TYR A 198 12.35 4.43 -30.81
CA TYR A 198 11.74 5.04 -29.64
C TYR A 198 12.74 5.05 -28.49
N VAL A 199 13.10 6.25 -28.01
CA VAL A 199 14.01 6.44 -26.89
C VAL A 199 13.21 6.91 -25.69
N VAL A 200 13.38 6.24 -24.56
CA VAL A 200 12.76 6.62 -23.29
C VAL A 200 13.78 6.61 -22.16
N MET A 201 13.62 7.51 -21.20
CA MET A 201 14.28 7.46 -19.92
C MET A 201 13.24 7.17 -18.85
N VAL A 202 13.43 6.06 -18.13
CA VAL A 202 12.54 5.65 -17.03
C VAL A 202 13.29 5.66 -15.71
N GLU A 203 12.59 6.02 -14.64
CA GLU A 203 13.06 5.86 -13.27
C GLU A 203 12.38 4.62 -12.66
N VAL A 204 13.18 3.65 -12.21
CA VAL A 204 12.67 2.39 -11.65
C VAL A 204 13.38 2.04 -10.35
N PRO A 205 12.70 1.39 -9.38
CA PRO A 205 13.36 0.80 -8.23
C PRO A 205 14.42 -0.23 -8.70
N ALA A 206 15.60 -0.21 -8.09
CA ALA A 206 16.71 -1.06 -8.50
C ALA A 206 16.37 -2.56 -8.44
N GLY A 207 15.45 -2.95 -7.56
CA GLY A 207 14.98 -4.34 -7.44
C GLY A 207 14.16 -4.84 -8.65
N VAL A 208 13.52 -3.93 -9.40
CA VAL A 208 12.65 -4.25 -10.56
C VAL A 208 13.43 -4.22 -11.89
N LYS A 209 14.72 -3.86 -11.85
CA LYS A 209 15.58 -3.77 -13.04
C LYS A 209 15.56 -5.04 -13.90
N GLN A 210 15.65 -6.21 -13.27
CA GLN A 210 15.70 -7.47 -14.00
C GLN A 210 14.38 -7.77 -14.71
N ASP A 211 13.25 -7.49 -14.05
CA ASP A 211 11.91 -7.70 -14.63
C ASP A 211 11.70 -6.78 -15.84
N LEU A 212 12.11 -5.51 -15.74
CA LEU A 212 12.09 -4.58 -16.87
C LEU A 212 12.90 -5.10 -18.06
N PHE A 213 14.13 -5.58 -17.83
CA PHE A 213 14.98 -6.12 -18.90
C PHE A 213 14.37 -7.37 -19.53
N ASN A 214 13.75 -8.24 -18.74
CA ASN A 214 13.06 -9.42 -19.24
C ASN A 214 11.82 -9.02 -20.08
N GLU A 215 11.01 -8.06 -19.63
CA GLU A 215 9.85 -7.56 -20.40
C GLU A 215 10.29 -6.94 -21.74
N LEU A 216 11.37 -6.16 -21.75
CA LEU A 216 11.93 -5.56 -22.96
C LEU A 216 12.49 -6.63 -23.92
N ASN A 217 13.27 -7.59 -23.42
CA ASN A 217 13.81 -8.68 -24.23
C ASN A 217 12.73 -9.56 -24.84
N ASN A 218 11.64 -9.82 -24.11
CA ASN A 218 10.50 -10.56 -24.64
C ASN A 218 9.79 -9.80 -25.77
N LEU A 219 9.80 -8.47 -25.74
CA LEU A 219 9.22 -7.64 -26.80
C LEU A 219 10.13 -7.57 -28.03
N THR A 220 11.43 -7.33 -27.83
CA THR A 220 12.39 -7.00 -28.90
C THR A 220 13.24 -8.18 -29.35
N HIS A 221 13.07 -9.36 -28.74
CA HIS A 221 13.90 -10.55 -28.96
C HIS A 221 15.41 -10.29 -28.72
N GLY A 222 15.74 -9.31 -27.88
CA GLY A 222 17.11 -8.92 -27.55
C GLY A 222 17.64 -7.69 -28.30
N ASP A 223 16.89 -7.14 -29.27
CA ASP A 223 17.32 -5.98 -30.07
C ASP A 223 17.14 -4.62 -29.34
N VAL A 224 17.04 -4.63 -28.01
CA VAL A 224 16.88 -3.40 -27.20
C VAL A 224 18.23 -2.90 -26.72
N GLU A 225 18.49 -1.60 -26.89
CA GLU A 225 19.66 -0.94 -26.30
C GLU A 225 19.24 -0.33 -24.95
N THR A 226 19.93 -0.69 -23.87
CA THR A 226 19.68 -0.11 -22.54
C THR A 226 20.97 0.44 -21.94
N LYS A 227 20.87 1.60 -21.28
CA LYS A 227 21.98 2.24 -20.57
C LYS A 227 21.51 2.72 -19.21
N ILE A 228 22.14 2.20 -18.16
CA ILE A 228 21.91 2.67 -16.79
C ILE A 228 22.66 4.00 -16.63
N LEU A 229 21.97 5.02 -16.15
CA LEU A 229 22.53 6.30 -15.79
C LEU A 229 22.71 6.28 -14.27
N ASP A 230 23.96 6.28 -13.83
CA ASP A 230 24.26 6.54 -12.42
C ASP A 230 23.90 8.01 -12.12
N ASN A 231 23.25 8.25 -10.98
CA ASN A 231 22.97 9.60 -10.48
C ASN A 231 24.26 10.28 -10.02
#